data_AF-A0A9D4EY68-F1
#
_entry.id   AF-A0A9D4EY68-F1
#
_cell.length_a   1.000
_cell.length_b   1.000
_cell.length_c   1.000
_cell.angle_alpha   90.00
_cell.angle_beta   90.00
_cell.angle_gamma   90.00
#
_symmetry.space_group_name_H-M   'P 1'
#
loop_
_entity.id
_entity.type
_entity.pdbx_description
1 polymer ?
#
loop_
_entity_poly.entity_id
_entity_poly.type
_entity_poly.pdbx_seq_one_letter_code
_entity_poly.pdbx_strand_id
1 'polypeptide(L)'
;MIYIFQTAYNERCDVYALLRKTFALPLLPVEDIRPAFDTLRTKSDTDATDRYFDYLERTWMTNPLWPIDSWCVFGRSIRTNNDSEGWHHRLIRRAKKGNLPFYLLVQLLCEEAKLLTNTGAVSERGKVEETSE
;
A
#
# COMPACT_ATOMS: atom_id res chain seq x y z
N MET A 1 -5.55 -24.48 -5.99
CA MET A 1 -5.73 -23.06 -5.63
C MET A 1 -5.24 -22.12 -6.73
N ILE A 2 -3.97 -22.20 -7.16
CA ILE A 2 -3.42 -21.33 -8.23
C ILE A 2 -4.16 -21.50 -9.57
N TYR A 3 -4.52 -22.74 -9.93
CA TYR A 3 -5.13 -23.04 -11.23
C TYR A 3 -6.50 -22.39 -11.46
N ILE A 4 -7.37 -22.34 -10.43
CA ILE A 4 -8.72 -21.77 -10.53
C ILE A 4 -8.65 -20.24 -10.70
N PHE A 5 -7.82 -19.58 -9.90
CA PHE A 5 -7.62 -18.14 -10.01
C PHE A 5 -6.96 -17.74 -11.34
N GLN A 6 -6.04 -18.56 -11.86
CA GLN A 6 -5.39 -18.31 -13.13
C GLN A 6 -6.37 -18.40 -14.31
N THR A 7 -7.23 -19.42 -14.34
CA THR A 7 -8.26 -19.57 -15.37
C THR A 7 -9.29 -18.44 -15.31
N ALA A 8 -9.84 -18.17 -14.11
CA ALA A 8 -10.78 -17.06 -13.90
C ALA A 8 -10.20 -15.69 -14.32
N TYR A 9 -8.92 -15.47 -14.03
CA TYR A 9 -8.21 -14.25 -14.41
C TYR A 9 -8.07 -14.10 -15.94
N ASN A 10 -7.73 -15.19 -16.63
CA ASN A 10 -7.58 -15.20 -18.08
C ASN A 10 -8.93 -15.08 -18.82
N GLU A 11 -9.99 -15.67 -18.26
CA GLU A 11 -11.34 -15.66 -18.82
C GLU A 11 -12.14 -14.39 -18.45
N ARG A 12 -11.58 -13.52 -17.59
CA ARG A 12 -12.23 -12.27 -17.11
C ARG A 12 -13.63 -12.47 -16.57
N CYS A 13 -13.85 -13.57 -15.85
CA CYS A 13 -15.15 -13.89 -15.27
C CYS A 13 -15.51 -13.00 -14.05
N ASP A 14 -16.64 -13.28 -13.42
CA ASP A 14 -17.11 -12.67 -12.18
C ASP A 14 -16.09 -12.66 -11.04
N VAL A 15 -15.36 -13.77 -10.84
CA VAL A 15 -14.27 -13.87 -9.86
C VAL A 15 -13.15 -12.88 -10.16
N TYR A 16 -12.78 -12.70 -11.43
CA TYR A 16 -11.81 -11.67 -11.84
C TYR A 16 -12.31 -10.26 -11.52
N ALA A 17 -13.57 -9.97 -11.81
CA ALA A 17 -14.17 -8.66 -11.50
C ALA A 17 -14.20 -8.39 -9.98
N LEU A 18 -14.45 -9.42 -9.16
CA LEU A 18 -14.42 -9.33 -7.70
C LEU A 18 -13.01 -9.04 -7.18
N LEU A 19 -12.01 -9.81 -7.62
CA LEU A 19 -10.59 -9.61 -7.30
C LEU A 19 -10.09 -8.21 -7.73
N ARG A 20 -10.56 -7.70 -8.87
CA ARG A 20 -10.15 -6.38 -9.32
C ARG A 20 -10.69 -5.27 -8.42
N LYS A 21 -11.88 -5.45 -7.84
CA LYS A 21 -12.48 -4.47 -6.93
C LYS A 21 -11.72 -4.37 -5.60
N THR A 22 -11.17 -5.48 -5.09
CA THR A 22 -10.33 -5.43 -3.89
C THR A 22 -9.02 -4.66 -4.13
N PHE A 23 -8.45 -4.71 -5.34
CA PHE A 23 -7.29 -3.88 -5.70
C PHE A 23 -7.57 -2.38 -5.77
N ALA A 24 -8.84 -1.98 -5.85
CA ALA A 24 -9.25 -0.58 -5.84
C ALA A 24 -9.45 -0.02 -4.42
N LEU A 25 -9.46 -0.86 -3.38
CA LEU A 25 -9.64 -0.44 -1.99
C LEU A 25 -8.68 0.68 -1.55
N PRO A 26 -7.36 0.65 -1.89
CA PRO A 26 -6.44 1.73 -1.50
C PRO A 26 -6.81 3.12 -2.05
N LEU A 27 -7.68 3.17 -3.06
CA LEU A 27 -8.14 4.40 -3.70
C LEU A 27 -9.38 5.00 -3.01
N LEU A 28 -9.90 4.38 -1.95
CA LEU A 28 -11.04 4.88 -1.20
C LEU A 28 -10.59 5.66 0.04
N PRO A 29 -11.41 6.61 0.55
CA PRO A 29 -11.21 7.19 1.88
C PRO A 29 -11.01 6.09 2.93
N VAL A 30 -10.17 6.34 3.94
CA VAL A 30 -9.79 5.33 4.94
C VAL A 30 -11.02 4.75 5.65
N GLU A 31 -11.98 5.62 5.97
CA GLU A 31 -13.26 5.29 6.58
C GLU A 31 -14.12 4.35 5.73
N ASP A 32 -13.99 4.40 4.40
CA ASP A 32 -14.79 3.63 3.45
C ASP A 32 -14.14 2.28 3.09
N ILE A 33 -12.84 2.11 3.33
CA ILE A 33 -12.10 0.91 2.97
C ILE A 33 -12.66 -0.33 3.65
N ARG A 34 -12.89 -0.28 4.96
CA ARG A 34 -13.41 -1.44 5.72
C ARG A 34 -14.85 -1.78 5.33
N PRO A 35 -15.80 -0.83 5.28
CA PRO A 35 -17.16 -1.09 4.76
C PRO A 35 -17.18 -1.66 3.33
N ALA A 36 -16.34 -1.13 2.44
CA ALA A 36 -16.24 -1.62 1.07
C ALA A 36 -15.68 -3.06 1.01
N PHE A 37 -14.66 -3.36 1.81
CA PHE A 37 -14.12 -4.72 1.93
C PHE A 37 -15.18 -5.71 2.42
N ASP A 38 -15.91 -5.37 3.49
CA ASP A 38 -16.95 -6.25 4.05
C ASP A 38 -18.06 -6.50 3.02
N THR A 39 -18.46 -5.48 2.25
CA THR A 39 -19.44 -5.61 1.15
C THR A 39 -18.93 -6.49 -0.01
N LEU A 40 -17.63 -6.46 -0.30
CA LEU A 40 -17.05 -7.33 -1.33
C LEU A 40 -16.97 -8.78 -0.86
N ARG A 41 -16.67 -9.00 0.42
CA ARG A 41 -16.58 -10.34 1.01
C ARG A 41 -17.90 -11.10 0.95
N THR A 42 -19.04 -10.42 1.10
CA THR A 42 -20.37 -11.09 0.97
C THR A 42 -20.66 -11.63 -0.44
N LYS A 43 -19.85 -11.25 -1.44
CA LYS A 43 -19.98 -11.72 -2.82
C LYS A 43 -19.09 -12.93 -3.11
N SER A 44 -18.34 -13.40 -2.11
CA SER A 44 -17.61 -14.66 -2.18
C SER A 44 -18.62 -15.82 -2.20
N ASP A 45 -18.44 -16.74 -3.14
CA ASP A 45 -19.34 -17.87 -3.40
C ASP A 45 -18.62 -19.23 -3.40
N THR A 46 -17.28 -19.23 -3.39
CA THR A 46 -16.45 -20.44 -3.39
C THR A 46 -15.47 -20.45 -2.22
N ASP A 47 -15.10 -21.64 -1.78
CA ASP A 47 -14.03 -21.84 -0.76
C ASP A 47 -12.69 -21.22 -1.18
N ALA A 48 -12.44 -21.09 -2.50
CA ALA A 48 -11.25 -20.40 -3.00
C ALA A 48 -11.33 -18.90 -2.71
N THR A 49 -12.45 -18.24 -3.04
CA THR A 49 -12.64 -16.80 -2.81
C THR A 49 -12.71 -16.48 -1.31
N ASP A 50 -13.26 -17.37 -0.49
CA ASP A 50 -13.29 -17.20 0.98
C ASP A 50 -11.87 -17.15 1.56
N ARG A 51 -11.01 -18.11 1.19
CA ARG A 51 -9.60 -18.12 1.62
C ARG A 51 -8.84 -16.88 1.16
N TYR A 52 -9.18 -16.35 -0.02
CA TYR A 52 -8.61 -15.11 -0.51
C TYR A 52 -9.01 -13.90 0.35
N PHE A 53 -10.30 -13.76 0.69
CA PHE A 53 -10.76 -12.70 1.58
C PHE A 53 -10.20 -12.83 3.00
N ASP A 54 -10.08 -14.04 3.53
CA ASP A 54 -9.45 -14.29 4.83
C ASP A 54 -7.97 -13.86 4.84
N TYR A 55 -7.25 -14.15 3.75
CA TYR A 55 -5.87 -13.68 3.59
C TYR A 55 -5.79 -12.15 3.54
N LEU A 56 -6.68 -11.50 2.77
CA LEU A 56 -6.71 -10.04 2.70
C LEU A 56 -7.02 -9.40 4.04
N GLU A 57 -8.01 -9.93 4.77
CA GLU A 57 -8.40 -9.41 6.08
C GLU A 57 -7.23 -9.44 7.05
N ARG A 58 -6.57 -10.61 7.17
CA ARG A 58 -5.42 -10.80 8.07
C ARG A 58 -4.23 -9.94 7.70
N THR A 59 -4.00 -9.74 6.41
CA THR A 59 -2.78 -9.06 5.92
C THR A 59 -2.94 -7.55 5.92
N TRP A 60 -4.11 -7.04 5.53
CA TRP A 60 -4.30 -5.62 5.20
C TRP A 60 -5.35 -4.90 6.05
N MET A 61 -6.30 -5.62 6.65
CA MET A 61 -7.39 -5.00 7.43
C MET A 61 -7.14 -5.04 8.94
N THR A 62 -6.57 -6.14 9.45
CA THR A 62 -6.38 -6.35 10.89
C THR A 62 -4.93 -6.38 11.32
N ASN A 63 -3.99 -6.23 10.38
CA ASN A 63 -2.57 -6.30 10.69
C ASN A 63 -2.10 -5.03 11.43
N PRO A 64 -1.63 -5.14 12.67
CA PRO A 64 -1.21 -3.96 13.44
C PRO A 64 0.07 -3.30 12.88
N LEU A 65 0.88 -4.04 12.11
CA LEU A 65 2.10 -3.50 11.50
C LEU A 65 1.81 -2.67 10.24
N TRP A 66 0.69 -2.94 9.57
CA TRP A 66 0.30 -2.31 8.32
C TRP A 66 -1.14 -1.79 8.42
N PRO A 67 -1.41 -0.78 9.27
CA PRO A 67 -2.74 -0.21 9.39
C PRO A 67 -3.20 0.39 8.06
N ILE A 68 -4.52 0.53 7.88
CA ILE A 68 -5.14 0.98 6.62
C ILE A 68 -4.53 2.31 6.13
N ASP A 69 -4.30 3.26 7.04
CA ASP A 69 -3.68 4.56 6.74
C ASP A 69 -2.30 4.48 6.08
N SER A 70 -1.55 3.40 6.35
CA SER A 70 -0.19 3.20 5.85
C SER A 70 -0.11 2.86 4.37
N TRP A 71 -1.18 2.28 3.82
CA TRP A 71 -1.24 1.84 2.42
C TRP A 71 -2.36 2.52 1.62
N CYS A 72 -3.26 3.25 2.27
CA CYS A 72 -4.25 4.10 1.62
C CYS A 72 -3.56 5.24 0.84
N VAL A 73 -3.96 5.39 -0.43
CA VAL A 73 -3.43 6.40 -1.36
C VAL A 73 -4.50 7.41 -1.80
N PHE A 74 -5.70 7.36 -1.22
CA PHE A 74 -6.74 8.33 -1.51
C PHE A 74 -6.25 9.76 -1.20
N GLY A 75 -6.40 10.66 -2.18
CA GLY A 75 -5.95 12.05 -2.07
C GLY A 75 -4.43 12.25 -1.99
N ARG A 76 -3.61 11.20 -2.19
CA ARG A 76 -2.14 11.32 -2.22
C ARG A 76 -1.65 11.59 -3.65
N SER A 77 -0.76 12.58 -3.81
CA SER A 77 -0.20 12.97 -5.11
C SER A 77 0.82 11.99 -5.67
N ILE A 78 1.46 11.19 -4.81
CA ILE A 78 2.47 10.21 -5.19
C ILE A 78 1.96 8.80 -4.92
N ARG A 79 2.11 7.90 -5.91
CA ARG A 79 1.82 6.47 -5.73
C ARG A 79 2.90 5.87 -4.84
N THR A 80 2.49 5.13 -3.82
CA THR A 80 3.35 4.47 -2.81
C THR A 80 4.53 3.70 -3.41
N ASN A 81 4.36 3.13 -4.61
CA ASN A 81 5.42 2.42 -5.31
C ASN A 81 6.54 3.35 -5.81
N ASN A 82 6.21 4.52 -6.34
CA ASN A 82 7.21 5.47 -6.82
C ASN A 82 8.01 6.05 -5.65
N ASP A 83 7.34 6.26 -4.51
CA ASP A 83 8.02 6.64 -3.28
C ASP A 83 8.94 5.51 -2.82
N SER A 84 8.44 4.29 -2.61
CA SER A 84 9.28 3.18 -2.12
C SER A 84 10.46 2.87 -3.05
N GLU A 85 10.27 2.93 -4.37
CA GLU A 85 11.34 2.81 -5.36
C GLU A 85 12.33 3.98 -5.29
N GLY A 86 11.85 5.21 -5.12
CA GLY A 86 12.70 6.39 -4.95
C GLY A 86 13.55 6.31 -3.67
N TRP A 87 12.94 5.84 -2.58
CA TRP A 87 13.58 5.55 -1.30
C TRP A 87 14.68 4.50 -1.45
N HIS A 88 14.36 3.39 -2.12
CA HIS A 88 15.31 2.31 -2.38
C HIS A 88 16.49 2.78 -3.25
N HIS A 89 16.22 3.51 -4.34
CA HIS A 89 17.27 4.08 -5.19
C HIS A 89 18.17 5.06 -4.43
N ARG A 90 17.60 5.91 -3.57
CA ARG A 90 18.38 6.85 -2.75
C ARG A 90 19.29 6.10 -1.77
N LEU A 91 18.76 5.06 -1.12
CA LEU A 91 19.53 4.21 -0.20
C LEU A 91 20.69 3.50 -0.93
N ILE A 92 20.44 2.92 -2.11
CA ILE A 92 21.47 2.29 -2.95
C ILE A 92 22.55 3.31 -3.35
N ARG A 93 22.14 4.51 -3.77
CA ARG A 93 23.07 5.57 -4.17
C ARG A 93 23.97 6.03 -3.02
N ARG A 94 23.42 6.14 -1.80
CA ARG A 94 24.19 6.48 -0.58
C ARG A 94 25.09 5.36 -0.12
N ALA A 95 24.63 4.12 -0.25
CA ALA A 95 25.40 2.92 0.05
C ALA A 95 26.69 2.83 -0.77
N LYS A 96 26.69 3.30 -2.03
CA LYS A 96 27.83 3.32 -2.97
C LYS A 96 28.50 1.96 -3.23
N LYS A 97 27.96 0.86 -2.71
CA LYS A 97 28.44 -0.52 -2.88
C LYS A 97 27.31 -1.52 -2.68
N GLY A 98 27.41 -2.68 -3.32
CA GLY A 98 26.61 -3.86 -2.98
C GLY A 98 27.09 -4.50 -1.67
N ASN A 99 26.22 -5.28 -1.02
CA ASN A 99 26.52 -6.03 0.22
C ASN A 99 26.97 -5.15 1.39
N LEU A 100 26.07 -4.29 1.87
CA LEU A 100 26.36 -3.47 3.03
C LEU A 100 26.49 -4.29 4.33
N PRO A 101 27.53 -4.07 5.15
CA PRO A 101 27.55 -4.58 6.51
C PRO A 101 26.33 -4.09 7.30
N PHE A 102 25.74 -4.95 8.14
CA PHE A 102 24.50 -4.68 8.85
C PHE A 102 24.49 -3.34 9.60
N TYR A 103 25.53 -3.04 10.37
CA TYR A 103 25.60 -1.79 11.13
C TYR A 103 25.69 -0.53 10.26
N LEU A 104 26.30 -0.64 9.08
CA LEU A 104 26.33 0.45 8.11
C LEU A 104 24.93 0.66 7.50
N LEU A 105 24.18 -0.42 7.27
CA LEU A 105 22.80 -0.33 6.80
C LEU A 105 21.90 0.35 7.84
N VAL A 106 22.02 -0.03 9.12
CA VAL A 106 21.27 0.59 10.22
C VAL A 106 21.55 2.09 10.31
N GLN A 107 22.82 2.52 10.18
CA GLN A 107 23.17 3.94 10.18
C GLN A 107 22.52 4.70 9.02
N LEU A 108 22.59 4.16 7.79
CA LEU A 108 21.97 4.78 6.63
C LEU A 108 20.45 4.88 6.77
N LEU A 109 19.79 3.83 7.28
CA LEU A 109 18.34 3.84 7.55
C LEU A 109 17.97 4.91 8.59
N CYS A 110 18.75 5.05 9.66
CA CYS A 110 18.55 6.09 10.67
C CYS A 110 18.73 7.51 10.09
N GLU A 111 19.73 7.73 9.24
CA GLU A 111 19.93 9.02 8.57
C GLU A 111 18.78 9.35 7.61
N GLU A 112 18.29 8.36 6.87
CA GLU A 112 17.17 8.51 5.95
C GLU A 112 15.85 8.80 6.69
N ALA A 113 15.59 8.13 7.82
CA ALA A 113 14.41 8.38 8.66
C ALA A 113 14.35 9.82 9.19
N LYS A 114 15.50 10.44 9.51
CA LYS A 114 15.57 11.85 9.95
C LYS A 114 15.18 12.85 8.86
N LEU A 115 15.26 12.46 7.59
CA LEU A 115 14.90 13.32 6.46
C LEU A 115 13.38 13.31 6.21
N LEU A 116 12.67 12.24 6.60
CA LEU A 116 11.21 12.14 6.53
C LEU A 116 10.52 13.06 7.52
N THR A 117 11.01 13.11 8.75
CA THR A 117 10.45 13.97 9.81
C THR A 117 10.48 15.44 9.41
N ASN A 118 11.44 15.85 8.59
CA ASN A 118 11.57 17.23 8.13
C ASN A 118 10.72 17.56 6.90
N THR A 119 10.30 16.56 6.11
CA THR A 119 9.49 16.78 4.89
C THR A 119 7.98 16.76 5.17
N GLY A 120 7.53 16.04 6.20
CA GLY A 120 6.14 16.13 6.69
C GLY A 120 5.77 17.55 7.14
N ALA A 121 6.70 18.26 7.79
CA ALA A 121 6.50 19.64 8.27
C ALA A 121 6.50 20.71 7.15
N VAL A 122 7.04 20.40 5.97
CA VAL A 122 7.05 21.32 4.81
C VAL A 122 5.80 21.15 3.97
N SER A 123 5.24 19.93 3.88
CA SER A 123 4.00 19.68 3.14
C SER A 123 2.75 20.29 3.81
N GLU A 124 2.78 20.55 5.12
CA GLU A 124 1.68 21.22 5.84
C GLU A 124 1.76 22.75 5.74
N ARG A 125 2.96 23.34 5.61
CA ARG A 125 3.11 24.81 5.46
C ARG A 125 2.74 25.31 4.07
N GLY A 126 2.96 24.50 3.03
CA GLY A 126 2.63 24.88 1.64
C GLY A 126 1.13 24.91 1.31
N LYS A 127 0.25 24.44 2.21
CA LYS A 127 -1.21 24.49 2.01
C LYS A 127 -1.90 25.69 2.66
N VAL A 128 -1.20 26.49 3.48
CA VAL A 128 -1.82 27.61 4.21
C VAL A 128 -1.66 28.96 3.49
N GLU A 129 -0.84 29.04 2.44
CA GLU A 129 -0.58 30.29 1.70
C GLU A 129 -1.38 30.45 0.39
N GLU A 130 -2.18 29.44 -0.03
CA GLU A 130 -2.90 29.48 -1.33
C GLU A 130 -4.43 29.60 -1.17
N THR A 131 -4.91 30.28 -0.12
CA THR A 131 -6.34 30.63 0.06
C THR A 131 -6.56 32.08 0.49
N SER A 132 -5.71 32.99 0.05
CA SER A 132 -5.94 34.43 0.21
C SER A 132 -5.34 35.20 -0.97
N GLU A 133 -6.07 35.22 -2.09
CA GLU A 133 -6.15 36.35 -3.03
C GLU A 133 -7.34 36.16 -3.98
#